data_AF-A0ABD7QVV1-F1
#
_entry.id   AF-A0ABD7QVV1-F1
#
_cell.length_a   1.000
_cell.length_b   1.000
_cell.length_c   1.000
_cell.angle_alpha   90.00
_cell.angle_beta   90.00
_cell.angle_gamma   90.00
#
_symmetry.space_group_name_H-M   'P 1'
#
loop_
_entity.id
_entity.type
_entity.pdbx_description
1 polymer ?
#
loop_
_entity_poly.entity_id
_entity_poly.type
_entity_poly.pdbx_seq_one_letter_code
_entity_poly.pdbx_strand_id
1 'polypeptide(L)'
;MNQRPQADRPNGDSASTTTYTFDGATPGAQSWSFVLGDIDADQATISATVAGGGAATAEQLGYQGSYNSCSAAPTAGGWSCTPDPDGTTGKDQPTWDAATRTLTGNAAASDTAGASAWFTPTASLTSLTITYQQRSGFPVYQTWFANRTAAISGTATLDGTPIPGATVTVTAPRGTVYTTTTDADGNYVFPQLPVIANYRVEITPPAGADGDATVTGVSLAVAGTPGGVDKTADFAFTSPDDTTSVIGTVTDDDGNPVSNVPVVITDPDTGDTLVDTTTNSDGVYTGSDLPAGTELDVSVADEPPVSITTGDADAAPVEPEPIVAPPAVIATITGVVSLDGTPVPAGVVVELLDESGAVVGSDTTDADGRYTFATSAGTYTARTVVPAAGATGDTANTGIAAVAGTSVTSDLPFTSAAAPEVITTDQPGTVVDTNGDPVAGVDVVATPTDPEAGPPVTVATDSDGAFDLVDLQPTTEYTITVDVDGATPVTVVTPEDGAATPLAFVVEAAVTPVPSPSPSAPTPSNSPTAVPTVPAAGGSGNAPAAGSGDVGDGGPLAYTGADLKPGLIAAGVLVLLGAALLTYRAVRNRRRSHLQD
;
A
#
# COMPACT_ATOMS: atom_id res chain seq x y z
N MET A 1 -4.24 -2.32 -12.92
CA MET A 1 -4.51 -3.65 -13.50
C MET A 1 -4.17 -3.61 -14.98
N ASN A 2 -3.40 -4.58 -15.48
CA ASN A 2 -3.04 -4.70 -16.90
C ASN A 2 -4.06 -5.61 -17.59
N GLN A 3 -4.58 -5.18 -18.74
CA GLN A 3 -5.69 -5.82 -19.43
C GLN A 3 -5.41 -5.85 -20.94
N ARG A 4 -5.84 -6.92 -21.62
CA ARG A 4 -5.57 -7.17 -23.06
C ARG A 4 -6.87 -7.29 -23.85
N PRO A 5 -6.87 -7.16 -25.19
CA PRO A 5 -8.06 -7.44 -25.99
C PRO A 5 -8.41 -8.94 -25.89
N GLN A 6 -9.63 -9.32 -26.27
CA GLN A 6 -10.03 -10.74 -26.29
C GLN A 6 -9.28 -11.50 -27.39
N ALA A 7 -8.94 -10.81 -28.49
CA ALA A 7 -7.99 -11.30 -29.49
C ALA A 7 -7.29 -10.12 -30.17
N ASP A 8 -6.06 -10.36 -30.65
CA ASP A 8 -5.25 -9.39 -31.40
C ASP A 8 -5.76 -9.22 -32.84
N ARG A 9 -6.97 -8.67 -32.98
CA ARG A 9 -7.53 -8.26 -34.27
C ARG A 9 -8.19 -6.87 -34.20
N PRO A 10 -8.06 -6.06 -35.27
CA PRO A 10 -8.63 -4.71 -35.31
C PRO A 10 -10.13 -4.71 -35.64
N ASN A 11 -10.93 -5.46 -34.89
CA ASN A 11 -12.38 -5.50 -35.02
C ASN A 11 -13.06 -5.54 -33.64
N GLY A 12 -14.31 -5.07 -33.59
CA GLY A 12 -15.07 -4.98 -32.33
C GLY A 12 -15.41 -6.34 -31.71
N ASP A 13 -15.50 -7.41 -32.51
CA ASP A 13 -15.78 -8.76 -32.02
C ASP A 13 -14.59 -9.37 -31.24
N SER A 14 -13.41 -8.75 -31.33
CA SER A 14 -12.19 -9.14 -30.62
C SER A 14 -11.91 -8.24 -29.41
N ALA A 15 -12.84 -7.35 -29.07
CA ALA A 15 -12.70 -6.46 -27.91
C ALA A 15 -12.90 -7.23 -26.59
N SER A 16 -12.09 -6.93 -25.58
CA SER A 16 -12.35 -7.41 -24.21
C SER A 16 -13.27 -6.44 -23.48
N THR A 17 -13.91 -6.91 -22.40
CA THR A 17 -14.74 -6.09 -21.55
C THR A 17 -14.40 -6.32 -20.09
N THR A 18 -13.99 -5.26 -19.40
CA THR A 18 -13.81 -5.26 -17.95
C THR A 18 -14.92 -4.44 -17.30
N THR A 19 -15.60 -5.02 -16.32
CA THR A 19 -16.63 -4.32 -15.55
C THR A 19 -16.25 -4.25 -14.08
N TYR A 20 -16.15 -3.03 -13.56
CA TYR A 20 -16.03 -2.73 -12.15
C TYR A 20 -17.42 -2.50 -11.57
N THR A 21 -17.81 -3.32 -10.60
CA THR A 21 -19.03 -3.13 -9.81
C THR A 21 -18.69 -2.65 -8.42
N PHE A 22 -19.35 -1.59 -7.96
CA PHE A 22 -19.11 -1.03 -6.63
C PHE A 22 -20.17 -1.52 -5.65
N ASP A 23 -19.72 -2.01 -4.49
CA ASP A 23 -20.58 -2.51 -3.39
C ASP A 23 -21.62 -1.46 -2.94
N GLY A 24 -21.26 -0.18 -3.09
CA GLY A 24 -22.21 0.94 -3.09
C GLY A 24 -21.83 1.98 -4.15
N ALA A 25 -22.79 2.85 -4.51
CA ALA A 25 -22.51 3.91 -5.47
C ALA A 25 -21.31 4.76 -5.03
N THR A 26 -20.37 4.99 -5.95
CA THR A 26 -19.13 5.72 -5.68
C THR A 26 -19.40 7.12 -5.13
N PRO A 27 -18.46 7.67 -4.35
CA PRO A 27 -18.48 9.09 -3.98
C PRO A 27 -18.74 9.97 -5.23
N GLY A 28 -19.79 10.78 -5.21
CA GLY A 28 -20.07 11.72 -6.32
C GLY A 28 -19.17 12.95 -6.26
N ALA A 29 -19.44 13.94 -7.12
CA ALA A 29 -18.86 15.29 -7.02
C ALA A 29 -17.33 15.37 -7.14
N GLN A 30 -16.72 14.62 -8.07
CA GLN A 30 -15.29 14.74 -8.40
C GLN A 30 -14.33 14.39 -7.24
N SER A 31 -14.80 13.54 -6.33
CA SER A 31 -14.05 13.07 -5.16
C SER A 31 -13.09 11.93 -5.49
N TRP A 32 -13.30 11.22 -6.58
CA TRP A 32 -12.43 10.16 -7.06
C TRP A 32 -12.23 10.26 -8.57
N SER A 33 -11.25 9.51 -9.05
CA SER A 33 -10.89 9.44 -10.45
C SER A 33 -10.56 8.01 -10.85
N PHE A 34 -10.70 7.73 -12.14
CA PHE A 34 -10.06 6.60 -12.77
C PHE A 34 -9.19 7.06 -13.93
N VAL A 35 -8.18 6.27 -14.23
CA VAL A 35 -7.22 6.53 -15.29
C VAL A 35 -7.15 5.31 -16.17
N LEU A 36 -7.18 5.54 -17.48
CA LEU A 36 -6.82 4.55 -18.49
C LEU A 36 -5.42 4.91 -18.99
N GLY A 37 -4.47 4.04 -18.71
CA GLY A 37 -3.09 4.17 -19.18
C GLY A 37 -2.82 3.25 -20.34
N ASP A 38 -1.84 3.64 -21.15
CA ASP A 38 -1.33 2.88 -22.29
C ASP A 38 -2.43 2.63 -23.34
N ILE A 39 -3.02 3.73 -23.81
CA ILE A 39 -4.03 3.77 -24.87
C ILE A 39 -3.41 4.49 -26.08
N ASP A 40 -2.77 3.76 -26.99
CA ASP A 40 -2.01 4.32 -28.11
C ASP A 40 -2.22 3.61 -29.47
N ALA A 41 -1.95 2.31 -29.54
CA ALA A 41 -2.22 1.46 -30.70
C ALA A 41 -3.63 0.86 -30.68
N ASP A 42 -4.48 1.35 -29.79
CA ASP A 42 -5.76 0.75 -29.42
C ASP A 42 -6.83 1.83 -29.17
N GLN A 43 -7.98 1.36 -28.68
CA GLN A 43 -9.06 2.22 -28.21
C GLN A 43 -9.83 1.57 -27.06
N ALA A 44 -10.32 2.40 -26.15
CA ALA A 44 -11.16 2.03 -25.02
C ALA A 44 -12.50 2.78 -25.07
N THR A 45 -13.61 2.04 -25.14
CA THR A 45 -14.97 2.59 -25.03
C THR A 45 -15.46 2.48 -23.61
N ILE A 46 -15.89 3.60 -23.04
CA ILE A 46 -16.26 3.73 -21.63
C ILE A 46 -17.78 3.81 -21.51
N SER A 47 -18.34 2.94 -20.68
CA SER A 47 -19.73 3.04 -20.25
C SER A 47 -19.83 2.90 -18.74
N ALA A 48 -20.84 3.51 -18.12
CA ALA A 48 -21.04 3.44 -16.68
C ALA A 48 -22.51 3.58 -16.35
N THR A 49 -22.92 3.11 -15.17
CA THR A 49 -24.28 3.29 -14.65
C THR A 49 -24.25 4.22 -13.45
N VAL A 50 -25.06 5.28 -13.45
CA VAL A 50 -25.18 6.20 -12.31
C VAL A 50 -26.05 5.62 -11.21
N ALA A 51 -25.93 6.13 -9.98
CA ALA A 51 -26.66 5.67 -8.79
C ALA A 51 -28.21 5.64 -8.89
N GLY A 52 -28.79 6.24 -9.94
CA GLY A 52 -30.23 6.18 -10.26
C GLY A 52 -30.62 5.13 -11.31
N GLY A 53 -29.69 4.27 -11.76
CA GLY A 53 -29.95 3.19 -12.71
C GLY A 53 -29.92 3.58 -14.20
N GLY A 54 -29.43 4.78 -14.53
CA GLY A 54 -29.25 5.25 -15.92
C GLY A 54 -27.80 5.16 -16.41
N ALA A 55 -27.59 5.17 -17.71
CA ALA A 55 -26.24 5.27 -18.28
C ALA A 55 -25.64 6.66 -18.00
N ALA A 56 -24.36 6.71 -17.62
CA ALA A 56 -23.63 7.96 -17.47
C ALA A 56 -23.40 8.62 -18.85
N THR A 57 -23.56 9.95 -18.90
CA THR A 57 -23.16 10.76 -20.06
C THR A 57 -21.64 10.96 -20.08
N ALA A 58 -21.09 11.43 -21.21
CA ALA A 58 -19.66 11.75 -21.31
C ALA A 58 -19.24 12.85 -20.33
N GLU A 59 -20.10 13.84 -20.09
CA GLU A 59 -19.87 14.89 -19.09
C GLU A 59 -19.87 14.31 -17.66
N GLN A 60 -20.69 13.28 -17.41
CA GLN A 60 -20.74 12.60 -16.11
C GLN A 60 -19.53 11.71 -15.86
N LEU A 61 -18.92 11.14 -16.90
CA LEU A 61 -17.62 10.45 -16.82
C LEU A 61 -16.49 11.42 -16.46
N GLY A 62 -16.62 12.70 -16.82
CA GLY A 62 -15.77 13.77 -16.31
C GLY A 62 -14.33 13.72 -16.80
N TYR A 63 -14.12 13.49 -18.10
CA TYR A 63 -12.80 13.57 -18.75
C TYR A 63 -12.09 14.89 -18.42
N GLN A 64 -10.88 14.80 -17.85
CA GLN A 64 -10.07 15.97 -17.48
C GLN A 64 -8.96 16.26 -18.50
N GLY A 65 -8.53 15.26 -19.26
CA GLY A 65 -7.50 15.40 -20.26
C GLY A 65 -6.72 14.12 -20.50
N SER A 66 -5.94 14.14 -21.58
CA SER A 66 -4.95 13.13 -21.92
C SER A 66 -3.55 13.68 -21.64
N TYR A 67 -2.65 12.77 -21.28
CA TYR A 67 -1.27 13.06 -20.97
C TYR A 67 -0.41 11.84 -21.30
N ASN A 68 0.91 12.02 -21.27
CA ASN A 68 1.82 10.89 -21.31
C ASN A 68 2.43 10.70 -19.91
N SER A 69 2.31 9.51 -19.34
CA SER A 69 2.85 9.18 -18.01
C SER A 69 4.37 9.00 -18.02
N CYS A 70 4.97 8.79 -19.19
CA CYS A 70 6.40 8.73 -19.39
C CYS A 70 7.00 10.13 -19.42
N SER A 71 8.01 10.37 -18.57
CA SER A 71 8.76 11.63 -18.61
C SER A 71 9.95 11.51 -19.54
N ALA A 72 10.11 12.48 -20.46
CA ALA A 72 11.44 12.83 -20.92
C ALA A 72 12.21 13.37 -19.71
N ALA A 73 13.29 12.69 -19.32
CA ALA A 73 14.12 13.16 -18.21
C ALA A 73 14.55 14.63 -18.44
N PRO A 74 14.43 15.53 -17.44
CA PRO A 74 14.03 15.31 -16.06
C PRO A 74 12.77 16.11 -15.71
N THR A 75 11.58 15.65 -16.08
CA THR A 75 10.34 16.14 -15.43
C THR A 75 10.09 15.32 -14.17
N ALA A 76 9.97 15.98 -13.03
CA ALA A 76 9.76 15.32 -11.75
C ALA A 76 8.36 14.65 -11.73
N GLY A 77 8.32 13.33 -11.53
CA GLY A 77 7.10 12.56 -11.28
C GLY A 77 6.64 11.62 -12.40
N GLY A 78 7.24 11.65 -13.60
CA GLY A 78 6.95 10.68 -14.66
C GLY A 78 7.76 9.39 -14.54
N TRP A 79 7.27 8.32 -15.17
CA TRP A 79 7.99 7.06 -15.24
C TRP A 79 9.10 7.12 -16.31
N SER A 80 10.22 6.44 -16.05
CA SER A 80 11.27 6.26 -17.05
C SER A 80 10.80 5.17 -18.01
N CYS A 81 10.46 5.55 -19.23
CA CYS A 81 10.06 4.62 -20.27
C CYS A 81 11.14 4.54 -21.36
N THR A 82 11.09 3.46 -22.14
CA THR A 82 11.84 3.37 -23.39
C THR A 82 11.40 4.46 -24.36
N PRO A 83 12.31 4.98 -25.21
CA PRO A 83 11.92 5.86 -26.30
C PRO A 83 10.93 5.18 -27.24
N ASP A 84 9.95 5.94 -27.69
CA ASP A 84 8.99 5.57 -28.73
C ASP A 84 9.74 5.23 -30.04
N PRO A 85 9.12 4.52 -31.01
CA PRO A 85 9.77 4.13 -32.27
C PRO A 85 10.36 5.28 -33.09
N ASP A 86 9.90 6.51 -32.88
CA ASP A 86 10.43 7.72 -33.53
C ASP A 86 11.62 8.36 -32.78
N GLY A 87 12.07 7.73 -31.69
CA GLY A 87 13.15 8.17 -30.82
C GLY A 87 12.77 9.26 -29.83
N THR A 88 11.50 9.64 -29.75
CA THR A 88 11.00 10.57 -28.73
C THR A 88 10.52 9.81 -27.48
N THR A 89 10.22 10.52 -26.39
CA THR A 89 9.69 9.90 -25.17
C THR A 89 8.67 10.86 -24.57
N GLY A 90 7.55 10.33 -24.12
CA GLY A 90 6.61 11.11 -23.32
C GLY A 90 5.74 12.08 -24.12
N LYS A 91 5.51 11.81 -25.41
CA LYS A 91 4.74 12.71 -26.28
C LYS A 91 3.37 12.20 -26.67
N ASP A 92 3.17 10.89 -26.73
CA ASP A 92 1.90 10.37 -27.20
C ASP A 92 0.76 10.59 -26.19
N GLN A 93 -0.42 10.92 -26.71
CA GLN A 93 -1.62 11.17 -25.93
C GLN A 93 -2.85 10.67 -26.71
N PRO A 94 -3.74 9.91 -26.05
CA PRO A 94 -4.96 9.47 -26.70
C PRO A 94 -5.93 10.64 -26.91
N THR A 95 -6.82 10.49 -27.89
CA THR A 95 -7.90 11.42 -28.20
C THR A 95 -9.23 10.90 -27.66
N TRP A 96 -9.93 11.75 -26.90
CA TRP A 96 -11.27 11.46 -26.38
C TRP A 96 -12.38 11.92 -27.33
N ASP A 97 -13.29 11.01 -27.69
CA ASP A 97 -14.55 11.33 -28.36
C ASP A 97 -15.73 11.18 -27.39
N ALA A 98 -16.31 12.31 -26.99
CA ALA A 98 -17.44 12.36 -26.07
C ALA A 98 -18.74 11.76 -26.65
N ALA A 99 -18.93 11.79 -27.97
CA ALA A 99 -20.17 11.29 -28.59
C ALA A 99 -20.26 9.76 -28.51
N THR A 100 -19.13 9.10 -28.70
CA THR A 100 -19.00 7.64 -28.62
C THR A 100 -18.57 7.16 -27.23
N ARG A 101 -18.02 8.05 -26.41
CA ARG A 101 -17.31 7.77 -25.15
C ARG A 101 -16.10 6.87 -25.37
N THR A 102 -15.41 7.08 -26.49
CA THR A 102 -14.27 6.28 -26.89
C THR A 102 -13.00 7.11 -26.76
N LEU A 103 -12.04 6.57 -26.03
CA LEU A 103 -10.68 7.04 -25.98
C LEU A 103 -9.89 6.27 -27.04
N THR A 104 -9.32 6.96 -28.02
CA THR A 104 -8.59 6.34 -29.13
C THR A 104 -7.14 6.77 -29.04
N GLY A 105 -6.21 5.82 -29.12
CA GLY A 105 -4.79 6.14 -29.19
C GLY A 105 -4.40 6.89 -30.46
N ASN A 106 -3.11 7.06 -30.73
CA ASN A 106 -2.64 7.91 -31.81
C ASN A 106 -3.17 7.53 -33.20
N ALA A 107 -3.18 8.50 -34.10
CA ALA A 107 -3.78 8.34 -35.44
C ALA A 107 -3.09 7.26 -36.29
N ALA A 108 -1.80 7.02 -36.06
CA ALA A 108 -1.03 6.00 -36.76
C ALA A 108 -1.30 4.58 -36.23
N ALA A 109 -1.92 4.47 -35.05
CA ALA A 109 -1.96 3.24 -34.28
C ALA A 109 -0.54 2.69 -34.09
N SER A 110 0.38 3.56 -33.69
CA SER A 110 1.71 3.17 -33.27
C SER A 110 1.66 2.75 -31.81
N ASP A 111 2.31 1.64 -31.49
CA ASP A 111 2.51 1.18 -30.12
C ASP A 111 3.64 2.03 -29.49
N THR A 112 3.32 2.76 -28.42
CA THR A 112 4.20 3.74 -27.78
C THR A 112 4.18 3.50 -26.27
N ALA A 113 4.74 4.41 -25.47
CA ALA A 113 4.67 4.26 -24.02
C ALA A 113 3.86 5.38 -23.36
N GLY A 114 2.98 5.00 -22.44
CA GLY A 114 2.47 5.89 -21.41
C GLY A 114 1.33 6.82 -21.83
N ALA A 115 0.79 6.65 -23.03
CA ALA A 115 -0.38 7.39 -23.53
C ALA A 115 -1.58 7.17 -22.58
N SER A 116 -1.99 8.19 -21.83
CA SER A 116 -2.92 8.05 -20.70
C SER A 116 -4.03 9.09 -20.73
N ALA A 117 -5.17 8.78 -20.11
CA ALA A 117 -6.27 9.73 -19.91
C ALA A 117 -6.84 9.66 -18.49
N TRP A 118 -7.14 10.83 -17.95
CA TRP A 118 -7.67 11.02 -16.60
C TRP A 118 -9.16 11.37 -16.63
N PHE A 119 -9.95 10.64 -15.85
CA PHE A 119 -11.39 10.85 -15.69
C PHE A 119 -11.73 11.07 -14.23
N THR A 120 -12.53 12.10 -13.95
CA THR A 120 -13.00 12.45 -12.61
C THR A 120 -14.51 12.54 -12.63
N PRO A 121 -15.23 11.44 -12.33
CA PRO A 121 -16.68 11.41 -12.44
C PRO A 121 -17.37 12.48 -11.60
N THR A 122 -18.34 13.15 -12.22
CA THR A 122 -19.15 14.17 -11.55
C THR A 122 -20.39 13.57 -10.88
N ALA A 123 -20.81 12.37 -11.31
CA ALA A 123 -21.92 11.62 -10.76
C ALA A 123 -21.42 10.36 -10.02
N SER A 124 -22.18 9.94 -9.00
CA SER A 124 -21.98 8.65 -8.35
C SER A 124 -22.28 7.50 -9.32
N LEU A 125 -21.35 6.57 -9.44
CA LEU A 125 -21.42 5.41 -10.33
C LEU A 125 -21.65 4.13 -9.53
N THR A 126 -22.43 3.20 -10.08
CA THR A 126 -22.64 1.85 -9.53
C THR A 126 -21.87 0.80 -10.32
N SER A 127 -21.58 1.09 -11.58
CA SER A 127 -20.66 0.32 -12.42
C SER A 127 -19.87 1.21 -13.36
N LEU A 128 -18.68 0.74 -13.73
CA LEU A 128 -17.83 1.28 -14.79
C LEU A 128 -17.38 0.10 -15.65
N THR A 129 -17.65 0.18 -16.95
CA THR A 129 -17.32 -0.85 -17.93
C THR A 129 -16.41 -0.24 -18.99
N ILE A 130 -15.27 -0.90 -19.21
CA ILE A 130 -14.30 -0.56 -20.24
C ILE A 130 -14.33 -1.67 -21.29
N THR A 131 -14.70 -1.32 -22.52
CA THR A 131 -14.59 -2.21 -23.67
C THR A 131 -13.35 -1.82 -24.47
N TYR A 132 -12.38 -2.70 -24.53
CA TYR A 132 -11.05 -2.42 -25.04
C TYR A 132 -10.78 -3.18 -26.33
N GLN A 133 -10.31 -2.47 -27.36
CA GLN A 133 -10.14 -3.00 -28.70
C GLN A 133 -8.77 -2.61 -29.25
N GLN A 134 -8.01 -3.62 -29.71
CA GLN A 134 -6.79 -3.40 -30.49
C GLN A 134 -7.12 -2.67 -31.80
N ARG A 135 -6.22 -1.78 -32.24
CA ARG A 135 -6.20 -1.27 -33.62
C ARG A 135 -4.98 -1.77 -34.39
N SER A 136 -3.87 -2.01 -33.70
CA SER A 136 -2.62 -2.60 -34.20
C SER A 136 -1.74 -3.04 -33.01
N GLY A 137 -0.56 -3.59 -33.29
CA GLY A 137 0.44 -3.89 -32.25
C GLY A 137 0.01 -4.99 -31.30
N PHE A 138 0.51 -4.97 -30.06
CA PHE A 138 0.17 -5.96 -29.03
C PHE A 138 -0.26 -5.28 -27.73
N PRO A 139 -1.26 -4.39 -27.78
CA PRO A 139 -1.40 -3.33 -26.80
C PRO A 139 -2.02 -3.84 -25.50
N VAL A 140 -1.52 -3.36 -24.37
CA VAL A 140 -2.00 -3.67 -23.02
C VAL A 140 -2.46 -2.37 -22.38
N TYR A 141 -3.70 -2.27 -21.91
CA TYR A 141 -4.11 -1.08 -21.18
C TYR A 141 -4.10 -1.28 -19.66
N GLN A 142 -3.94 -0.17 -18.97
CA GLN A 142 -3.88 -0.12 -17.52
C GLN A 142 -5.07 0.63 -16.96
N THR A 143 -5.66 0.14 -15.86
CA THR A 143 -6.65 0.90 -15.10
C THR A 143 -6.18 1.17 -13.68
N TRP A 144 -6.30 2.43 -13.26
CA TRP A 144 -6.06 2.88 -11.90
C TRP A 144 -7.25 3.63 -11.35
N PHE A 145 -7.47 3.51 -10.04
CA PHE A 145 -8.42 4.30 -9.28
C PHE A 145 -7.66 5.17 -8.29
N ALA A 146 -8.06 6.43 -8.15
CA ALA A 146 -7.51 7.35 -7.19
C ALA A 146 -8.65 8.04 -6.44
N ASN A 147 -8.52 8.15 -5.12
CA ASN A 147 -9.46 8.94 -4.31
C ASN A 147 -8.77 10.22 -3.87
N ARG A 148 -9.52 11.32 -3.80
CA ARG A 148 -9.07 12.56 -3.18
C ARG A 148 -9.51 12.53 -1.74
N THR A 149 -8.64 13.04 -0.88
CA THR A 149 -8.89 13.13 0.55
C THR A 149 -8.82 14.58 0.99
N ALA A 150 -9.58 14.92 2.03
CA ALA A 150 -9.51 16.19 2.73
C ALA A 150 -9.50 15.91 4.24
N ALA A 151 -9.15 16.93 5.01
CA ALA A 151 -9.03 16.82 6.46
C ALA A 151 -10.28 17.33 7.20
N ILE A 152 -10.60 16.67 8.31
CA ILE A 152 -11.39 17.28 9.39
C ILE A 152 -10.43 17.46 10.57
N SER A 153 -10.33 18.68 11.10
CA SER A 153 -9.54 18.97 12.30
C SER A 153 -10.34 19.80 13.28
N GLY A 154 -9.83 20.02 14.48
CA GLY A 154 -10.45 20.94 15.43
C GLY A 154 -9.71 20.94 16.75
N THR A 155 -10.28 21.63 17.73
CA THR A 155 -9.82 21.63 19.10
C THR A 155 -10.88 21.13 20.07
N ALA A 156 -10.46 20.60 21.21
CA ALA A 156 -11.31 20.31 22.36
C ALA A 156 -10.82 21.06 23.59
N THR A 157 -11.71 21.85 24.22
CA THR A 157 -11.38 22.63 25.42
C THR A 157 -12.47 22.55 26.48
N LEU A 158 -12.08 22.70 27.74
CA LEU A 158 -12.95 22.94 28.90
C LEU A 158 -12.54 24.26 29.55
N ASP A 159 -13.46 25.22 29.60
CA ASP A 159 -13.22 26.59 30.10
C ASP A 159 -12.00 27.27 29.43
N GLY A 160 -11.82 26.96 28.14
CA GLY A 160 -10.72 27.47 27.32
C GLY A 160 -9.39 26.73 27.48
N THR A 161 -9.28 25.79 28.42
CA THR A 161 -8.09 24.94 28.60
C THR A 161 -8.19 23.68 27.72
N PRO A 162 -7.11 23.27 27.03
CA PRO A 162 -7.08 22.04 26.23
C PRO A 162 -7.45 20.78 27.00
N ILE A 163 -8.10 19.83 26.32
CA ILE A 163 -8.34 18.47 26.83
C ILE A 163 -7.48 17.49 26.03
N PRO A 164 -6.36 16.99 26.56
CA PRO A 164 -5.53 15.96 25.93
C PRO A 164 -6.18 14.57 25.97
N GLY A 165 -5.87 13.71 25.00
CA GLY A 165 -6.27 12.30 24.99
C GLY A 165 -7.75 12.02 24.78
N ALA A 166 -8.56 13.05 24.52
CA ALA A 166 -10.00 12.90 24.31
C ALA A 166 -10.24 12.20 22.97
N THR A 167 -11.02 11.10 23.00
CA THR A 167 -11.35 10.36 21.77
C THR A 167 -12.36 11.14 20.95
N VAL A 168 -11.98 11.46 19.72
CA VAL A 168 -12.84 12.07 18.71
C VAL A 168 -13.20 11.01 17.68
N THR A 169 -14.48 10.93 17.33
CA THR A 169 -15.02 9.98 16.37
C THR A 169 -15.62 10.72 15.18
N VAL A 170 -15.20 10.39 13.96
CA VAL A 170 -15.83 10.81 12.71
C VAL A 170 -16.59 9.65 12.11
N THR A 171 -17.90 9.80 11.95
CA THR A 171 -18.76 8.83 11.27
C THR A 171 -19.16 9.36 9.90
N ALA A 172 -18.81 8.61 8.85
CA ALA A 172 -19.27 8.84 7.49
C ALA A 172 -20.78 8.53 7.36
N PRO A 173 -21.51 9.14 6.40
CA PRO A 173 -22.95 8.87 6.20
C PRO A 173 -23.34 7.41 5.97
N ARG A 174 -22.37 6.56 5.59
CA ARG A 174 -22.55 5.13 5.33
C ARG A 174 -22.14 4.25 6.53
N GLY A 175 -21.82 4.85 7.67
CA GLY A 175 -21.48 4.15 8.91
C GLY A 175 -20.00 3.80 9.06
N THR A 176 -19.13 4.13 8.08
CA THR A 176 -17.68 4.01 8.28
C THR A 176 -17.24 4.95 9.40
N VAL A 177 -16.57 4.40 10.41
CA VAL A 177 -16.10 5.13 11.59
C VAL A 177 -14.60 5.33 11.50
N TYR A 178 -14.15 6.53 11.84
CA TYR A 178 -12.75 6.90 12.03
C TYR A 178 -12.60 7.49 13.41
N THR A 179 -11.47 7.26 14.05
CA THR A 179 -11.19 7.70 15.42
C THR A 179 -9.78 8.29 15.50
N THR A 180 -9.60 9.25 16.40
CA THR A 180 -8.31 9.83 16.79
C THR A 180 -8.44 10.36 18.20
N THR A 181 -7.33 10.68 18.85
CA THR A 181 -7.32 11.42 20.12
C THR A 181 -6.88 12.86 19.89
N THR A 182 -7.20 13.75 20.83
CA THR A 182 -6.63 15.09 20.91
C THR A 182 -5.20 15.04 21.46
N ASP A 183 -4.34 15.94 20.97
CA ASP A 183 -2.98 16.12 21.48
C ASP A 183 -2.93 16.95 22.77
N ALA A 184 -1.73 17.19 23.29
CA ALA A 184 -1.50 17.97 24.51
C ALA A 184 -1.99 19.43 24.43
N ASP A 185 -2.11 19.97 23.21
CA ASP A 185 -2.65 21.31 22.94
C ASP A 185 -4.16 21.26 22.63
N GLY A 186 -4.79 20.09 22.76
CA GLY A 186 -6.21 19.85 22.54
C GLY A 186 -6.60 19.76 21.06
N ASN A 187 -5.64 19.72 20.14
CA ASN A 187 -5.91 19.63 18.71
C ASN A 187 -6.13 18.19 18.29
N TYR A 188 -6.96 17.97 17.29
CA TYR A 188 -7.09 16.68 16.63
C TYR A 188 -7.18 16.85 15.11
N VAL A 189 -6.82 15.78 14.37
CA VAL A 189 -6.90 15.79 12.90
C VAL A 189 -7.19 14.40 12.34
N PHE A 190 -8.11 14.35 11.39
CA PHE A 190 -8.34 13.26 10.46
C PHE A 190 -7.78 13.68 9.10
N PRO A 191 -6.51 13.39 8.79
CA PRO A 191 -5.82 14.05 7.67
C PRO A 191 -6.28 13.55 6.29
N GLN A 192 -6.92 12.38 6.22
CA GLN A 192 -7.18 11.68 4.96
C GLN A 192 -8.58 11.05 4.92
N LEU A 193 -9.61 11.88 5.04
CA LEU A 193 -10.99 11.42 4.89
C LEU A 193 -11.42 11.47 3.42
N PRO A 194 -12.21 10.49 2.93
CA PRO A 194 -12.83 10.56 1.62
C PRO A 194 -13.59 11.88 1.42
N VAL A 195 -13.47 12.49 0.25
CA VAL A 195 -14.20 13.73 -0.05
C VAL A 195 -15.68 13.43 -0.28
N ILE A 196 -16.47 13.40 0.80
CA ILE A 196 -17.93 13.22 0.78
C ILE A 196 -18.62 14.26 1.67
N ALA A 197 -19.96 14.32 1.58
CA ALA A 197 -20.77 15.22 2.38
C ALA A 197 -21.29 14.54 3.65
N ASN A 198 -21.73 15.34 4.64
CA ASN A 198 -22.51 14.92 5.81
C ASN A 198 -21.81 13.98 6.80
N TYR A 199 -20.53 14.19 7.09
CA TYR A 199 -19.89 13.59 8.26
C TYR A 199 -20.55 14.06 9.56
N ARG A 200 -20.54 13.18 10.56
CA ARG A 200 -20.83 13.48 11.95
C ARG A 200 -19.54 13.33 12.76
N VAL A 201 -19.19 14.34 13.55
CA VAL A 201 -18.02 14.36 14.43
C VAL A 201 -18.51 14.38 15.87
N GLU A 202 -17.93 13.55 16.73
CA GLU A 202 -18.33 13.36 18.12
C GLU A 202 -17.12 13.30 19.04
N ILE A 203 -17.33 13.72 20.28
CA ILE A 203 -16.38 13.60 21.38
C ILE A 203 -17.15 13.23 22.66
N THR A 204 -16.52 12.59 23.63
CA THR A 204 -17.11 12.44 24.97
C THR A 204 -17.03 13.78 25.71
N PRO A 205 -18.16 14.39 26.12
CA PRO A 205 -18.13 15.65 26.86
C PRO A 205 -17.58 15.43 28.29
N PRO A 206 -16.88 16.42 28.87
CA PRO A 206 -16.57 16.41 30.29
C PRO A 206 -17.83 16.26 31.14
N ALA A 207 -17.75 15.46 32.21
CA ALA A 207 -18.88 15.27 33.12
C ALA A 207 -19.29 16.61 33.77
N GLY A 208 -20.57 16.95 33.70
CA GLY A 208 -21.13 18.19 34.26
C GLY A 208 -20.95 19.45 33.40
N ALA A 209 -20.22 19.39 32.28
CA ALA A 209 -19.99 20.56 31.45
C ALA A 209 -21.13 20.85 30.46
N ASP A 210 -21.33 22.12 30.15
CA ASP A 210 -22.17 22.60 29.06
C ASP A 210 -21.40 22.60 27.72
N GLY A 211 -22.09 22.32 26.61
CA GLY A 211 -21.53 22.37 25.26
C GLY A 211 -22.02 21.25 24.34
N ASP A 212 -21.89 21.46 23.03
CA ASP A 212 -22.29 20.45 22.04
C ASP A 212 -21.17 19.41 21.86
N ALA A 213 -21.43 18.15 22.23
CA ALA A 213 -20.53 17.02 22.02
C ALA A 213 -20.58 16.44 20.59
N THR A 214 -21.29 17.09 19.67
CA THR A 214 -21.54 16.58 18.33
C THR A 214 -21.63 17.70 17.31
N VAL A 215 -20.85 17.59 16.23
CA VAL A 215 -20.97 18.43 15.03
C VAL A 215 -21.51 17.57 13.89
N THR A 216 -22.67 17.94 13.33
CA THR A 216 -23.29 17.19 12.21
C THR A 216 -23.22 17.98 10.90
N GLY A 217 -23.34 17.26 9.77
CA GLY A 217 -23.41 17.88 8.44
C GLY A 217 -22.07 18.38 7.91
N VAL A 218 -20.94 17.95 8.50
CA VAL A 218 -19.60 18.35 8.07
C VAL A 218 -19.33 17.79 6.68
N SER A 219 -19.27 18.67 5.67
CA SER A 219 -19.17 18.24 4.27
C SER A 219 -17.82 18.64 3.67
N LEU A 220 -17.01 17.64 3.36
CA LEU A 220 -15.73 17.80 2.65
C LEU A 220 -15.96 18.01 1.16
N ALA A 221 -17.00 17.40 0.60
CA ALA A 221 -17.42 17.62 -0.78
C ALA A 221 -18.13 18.99 -0.91
N VAL A 222 -17.52 19.91 -1.67
CA VAL A 222 -18.07 21.24 -1.96
C VAL A 222 -18.21 21.43 -3.47
N ALA A 223 -19.39 21.85 -3.90
CA ALA A 223 -19.69 22.08 -5.31
C ALA A 223 -18.73 23.13 -5.90
N GLY A 224 -18.08 22.77 -7.01
CA GLY A 224 -17.11 23.64 -7.68
C GLY A 224 -15.71 23.64 -7.07
N THR A 225 -15.43 22.79 -6.08
CA THR A 225 -14.08 22.63 -5.50
C THR A 225 -13.59 21.19 -5.66
N PRO A 226 -12.94 20.87 -6.81
CA PRO A 226 -12.39 19.54 -7.05
C PRO A 226 -11.33 19.19 -6.01
N GLY A 227 -11.48 18.07 -5.31
CA GLY A 227 -10.59 17.67 -4.22
C GLY A 227 -11.11 17.97 -2.81
N GLY A 228 -12.28 18.60 -2.71
CA GLY A 228 -12.88 18.92 -1.42
C GLY A 228 -12.21 20.10 -0.72
N VAL A 229 -12.70 20.39 0.48
CA VAL A 229 -12.09 21.41 1.35
C VAL A 229 -11.95 20.83 2.74
N ASP A 230 -10.85 21.16 3.39
CA ASP A 230 -10.66 20.85 4.80
C ASP A 230 -11.73 21.56 5.64
N LYS A 231 -12.13 20.92 6.72
CA LYS A 231 -13.16 21.42 7.64
C LYS A 231 -12.67 21.42 9.08
N THR A 232 -13.24 22.33 9.83
CA THR A 232 -13.01 22.44 11.27
C THR A 232 -14.27 22.02 12.03
N ALA A 233 -14.10 21.28 13.12
CA ALA A 233 -15.15 20.93 14.06
C ALA A 233 -14.63 21.09 15.49
N ASP A 234 -14.80 22.27 16.06
CA ASP A 234 -14.31 22.54 17.42
C ASP A 234 -15.33 22.12 18.48
N PHE A 235 -14.83 21.64 19.61
CA PHE A 235 -15.59 21.27 20.80
C PHE A 235 -15.17 22.17 21.95
N ALA A 236 -15.97 23.19 22.23
CA ALA A 236 -15.75 24.11 23.34
C ALA A 236 -16.76 23.82 24.45
N PHE A 237 -16.29 23.24 25.54
CA PHE A 237 -17.08 23.00 26.75
C PHE A 237 -16.83 24.09 27.78
N THR A 238 -17.86 24.40 28.56
CA THR A 238 -17.78 25.37 29.66
C THR A 238 -18.44 24.80 30.90
N SER A 239 -17.94 25.19 32.05
CA SER A 239 -18.64 24.92 33.31
C SER A 239 -19.92 25.75 33.43
N PRO A 240 -20.96 25.24 34.11
CA PRO A 240 -22.14 26.05 34.45
C PRO A 240 -21.76 27.33 35.19
N ASP A 241 -22.56 28.40 35.00
CA ASP A 241 -22.35 29.70 35.66
C ASP A 241 -22.19 29.55 37.19
N ASP A 242 -21.27 30.33 37.78
CA ASP A 242 -20.96 30.33 39.21
C ASP A 242 -20.32 29.01 39.73
N THR A 243 -19.88 28.11 38.85
CA THR A 243 -19.16 26.87 39.18
C THR A 243 -17.73 26.86 38.62
N THR A 244 -16.99 25.79 38.84
CA THR A 244 -15.63 25.61 38.33
C THR A 244 -15.38 24.17 37.85
N SER A 245 -14.20 23.91 37.30
CA SER A 245 -13.81 22.62 36.74
C SER A 245 -12.39 22.19 37.14
N VAL A 246 -12.11 20.92 36.88
CA VAL A 246 -10.83 20.25 37.12
C VAL A 246 -10.44 19.45 35.88
N ILE A 247 -9.16 19.51 35.50
CA ILE A 247 -8.52 18.60 34.56
C ILE A 247 -7.34 17.95 35.29
N GLY A 248 -7.48 16.68 35.67
CA GLY A 248 -6.43 15.95 36.37
C GLY A 248 -5.90 14.76 35.56
N THR A 249 -4.83 14.15 36.04
CA THR A 249 -4.20 12.99 35.40
C THR A 249 -3.97 11.86 36.40
N VAL A 250 -4.09 10.62 35.90
CA VAL A 250 -3.71 9.41 36.61
C VAL A 250 -2.58 8.71 35.88
N THR A 251 -1.51 8.41 36.62
CA THR A 251 -0.33 7.72 36.09
C THR A 251 -0.01 6.46 36.89
N ASP A 252 0.83 5.58 36.33
CA ASP A 252 1.50 4.53 37.10
C ASP A 252 2.73 5.07 37.86
N ASP A 253 3.43 4.19 38.58
CA ASP A 253 4.65 4.52 39.33
C ASP A 253 5.81 5.02 38.44
N ASP A 254 5.79 4.69 37.15
CA ASP A 254 6.79 5.09 36.15
C ASP A 254 6.40 6.41 35.44
N GLY A 255 5.21 6.94 35.73
CA GLY A 255 4.68 8.17 35.14
C GLY A 255 3.98 7.98 33.80
N ASN A 256 3.67 6.74 33.40
CA ASN A 256 2.89 6.47 32.20
C ASN A 256 1.39 6.70 32.48
N PRO A 257 0.62 7.19 31.50
CA PRO A 257 -0.82 7.39 31.69
C PRO A 257 -1.56 6.07 31.89
N VAL A 258 -2.57 6.07 32.76
CA VAL A 258 -3.44 4.90 32.98
C VAL A 258 -4.85 5.21 32.49
N SER A 259 -5.30 4.47 31.49
CA SER A 259 -6.59 4.66 30.81
C SER A 259 -7.74 3.89 31.45
N ASN A 260 -8.97 4.32 31.20
CA ASN A 260 -10.19 3.65 31.66
C ASN A 260 -10.27 3.42 33.18
N VAL A 261 -9.61 4.24 33.99
CA VAL A 261 -9.64 4.12 35.45
C VAL A 261 -10.81 4.92 35.99
N PRO A 262 -11.71 4.34 36.80
CA PRO A 262 -12.78 5.09 37.45
C PRO A 262 -12.22 6.19 38.35
N VAL A 263 -12.76 7.40 38.23
CA VAL A 263 -12.43 8.57 39.04
C VAL A 263 -13.72 9.16 39.58
N VAL A 264 -13.79 9.31 40.90
CA VAL A 264 -14.93 9.90 41.60
C VAL A 264 -14.47 11.12 42.37
N ILE A 265 -15.15 12.25 42.18
CA ILE A 265 -14.94 13.49 42.95
C ILE A 265 -16.10 13.65 43.92
N THR A 266 -15.79 13.76 45.21
CA THR A 266 -16.77 13.87 46.30
C THR A 266 -16.53 15.12 47.15
N ASP A 267 -17.60 15.68 47.69
CA ASP A 267 -17.52 16.63 48.80
C ASP A 267 -17.21 15.87 50.11
N PRO A 268 -16.08 16.13 50.79
CA PRO A 268 -15.69 15.40 52.00
C PRO A 268 -16.54 15.73 53.23
N ASP A 269 -17.19 16.90 53.26
CA ASP A 269 -18.03 17.35 54.38
C ASP A 269 -19.43 16.71 54.31
N THR A 270 -19.99 16.56 53.10
CA THR A 270 -21.33 15.98 52.91
C THR A 270 -21.31 14.51 52.51
N GLY A 271 -20.25 14.06 51.85
CA GLY A 271 -20.15 12.74 51.22
C GLY A 271 -20.84 12.63 49.87
N ASP A 272 -21.27 13.76 49.28
CA ASP A 272 -21.96 13.77 48.00
C ASP A 272 -20.99 13.54 46.84
N THR A 273 -21.36 12.64 45.92
CA THR A 273 -20.65 12.46 44.64
C THR A 273 -21.02 13.58 43.68
N LEU A 274 -20.02 14.35 43.26
CA LEU A 274 -20.18 15.48 42.35
C LEU A 274 -19.87 15.08 40.90
N VAL A 275 -18.81 14.28 40.71
CA VAL A 275 -18.39 13.77 39.40
C VAL A 275 -18.08 12.28 39.51
N ASP A 276 -18.53 11.52 38.51
CA ASP A 276 -18.19 10.11 38.29
C ASP A 276 -17.80 9.97 36.81
N THR A 277 -16.54 9.63 36.58
CA THR A 277 -15.92 9.64 35.25
C THR A 277 -14.82 8.57 35.14
N THR A 278 -14.21 8.45 33.97
CA THR A 278 -13.07 7.56 33.73
C THR A 278 -11.94 8.31 33.05
N THR A 279 -10.71 7.89 33.29
CA THR A 279 -9.56 8.44 32.57
C THR A 279 -9.57 8.03 31.08
N ASN A 280 -9.09 8.92 30.21
CA ASN A 280 -8.92 8.64 28.79
C ASN A 280 -7.55 8.01 28.47
N SER A 281 -7.16 7.94 27.19
CA SER A 281 -5.89 7.31 26.74
C SER A 281 -4.65 7.95 27.35
N ASP A 282 -4.72 9.24 27.68
CA ASP A 282 -3.61 10.02 28.23
C ASP A 282 -3.70 10.11 29.76
N GLY A 283 -4.54 9.27 30.37
CA GLY A 283 -4.77 9.24 31.81
C GLY A 283 -5.53 10.46 32.32
N VAL A 284 -6.07 11.30 31.45
CA VAL A 284 -6.77 12.53 31.82
C VAL A 284 -8.18 12.20 32.27
N TYR A 285 -8.60 12.76 33.41
CA TYR A 285 -9.99 12.85 33.82
C TYR A 285 -10.42 14.33 33.87
N THR A 286 -11.70 14.57 33.63
CA THR A 286 -12.28 15.92 33.66
C THR A 286 -13.53 15.93 34.53
N GLY A 287 -13.75 17.05 35.23
CA GLY A 287 -14.94 17.27 36.03
C GLY A 287 -15.35 18.74 35.99
N SER A 288 -16.64 19.01 35.89
CA SER A 288 -17.25 20.34 35.86
C SER A 288 -18.47 20.38 36.78
N ASP A 289 -19.16 21.52 36.87
CA ASP A 289 -20.24 21.78 37.84
C ASP A 289 -19.76 21.62 39.31
N LEU A 290 -18.49 21.95 39.56
CA LEU A 290 -17.89 21.83 40.90
C LEU A 290 -18.03 23.14 41.69
N PRO A 291 -18.22 23.07 43.02
CA PRO A 291 -18.25 24.26 43.86
C PRO A 291 -16.89 24.96 43.85
N ALA A 292 -16.89 26.28 43.69
CA ALA A 292 -15.67 27.09 43.66
C ALA A 292 -15.00 27.21 45.03
N GLY A 293 -13.66 27.30 45.04
CA GLY A 293 -12.85 27.53 46.24
C GLY A 293 -13.04 26.50 47.36
N THR A 294 -13.41 25.27 47.01
CA THR A 294 -13.84 24.22 47.94
C THR A 294 -12.84 23.07 47.95
N GLU A 295 -12.60 22.49 49.13
CA GLU A 295 -11.80 21.26 49.26
C GLU A 295 -12.66 20.05 48.84
N LEU A 296 -12.19 19.27 47.87
CA LEU A 296 -12.87 18.08 47.36
C LEU A 296 -11.93 16.87 47.45
N ASP A 297 -12.51 15.67 47.55
CA ASP A 297 -11.78 14.41 47.56
C ASP A 297 -11.88 13.72 46.20
N VAL A 298 -10.73 13.34 45.62
CA VAL A 298 -10.65 12.57 44.38
C VAL A 298 -10.22 11.14 44.69
N SER A 299 -11.09 10.17 44.44
CA SER A 299 -10.78 8.74 44.54
C SER A 299 -10.56 8.14 43.15
N VAL A 300 -9.56 7.28 43.03
CA VAL A 300 -9.19 6.57 41.81
C VAL A 300 -9.33 5.07 42.07
N ALA A 301 -10.22 4.39 41.35
CA ALA A 301 -10.50 2.95 41.51
C ALA A 301 -10.74 2.50 42.98
N ASP A 302 -11.54 3.28 43.73
CA ASP A 302 -11.87 3.06 45.14
C ASP A 302 -10.69 3.14 46.13
N GLU A 303 -9.52 3.62 45.69
CA GLU A 303 -8.39 3.89 46.57
C GLU A 303 -8.65 5.11 47.48
N PRO A 304 -7.94 5.21 48.62
CA PRO A 304 -8.06 6.36 49.53
C PRO A 304 -7.95 7.69 48.77
N PRO A 305 -8.88 8.63 48.98
CA PRO A 305 -8.93 9.83 48.17
C PRO A 305 -7.75 10.75 48.42
N VAL A 306 -7.43 11.54 47.39
CA VAL A 306 -6.50 12.67 47.46
C VAL A 306 -7.32 13.95 47.47
N SER A 307 -7.09 14.81 48.47
CA SER A 307 -7.79 16.08 48.58
C SER A 307 -7.20 17.12 47.62
N ILE A 308 -8.07 17.80 46.90
CA ILE A 308 -7.76 18.93 46.00
C ILE A 308 -8.53 20.17 46.46
N THR A 309 -8.10 21.35 46.05
CA THR A 309 -8.89 22.59 46.23
C THR A 309 -9.27 23.12 44.86
N THR A 310 -10.56 23.31 44.62
CA THR A 310 -11.07 23.86 43.36
C THR A 310 -10.77 25.35 43.23
N GLY A 311 -10.85 25.86 42.00
CA GLY A 311 -10.51 27.24 41.64
C GLY A 311 -11.63 28.23 41.93
N ASP A 312 -11.41 29.49 41.54
CA ASP A 312 -12.47 30.49 41.52
C ASP A 312 -13.57 30.09 40.51
N ALA A 313 -14.80 30.55 40.75
CA ALA A 313 -15.90 30.37 39.80
C ALA A 313 -15.60 31.03 38.45
N ASP A 314 -16.06 30.42 37.36
CA ASP A 314 -15.89 30.89 35.98
C ASP A 314 -14.42 31.11 35.55
N ALA A 315 -13.49 30.45 36.24
CA ALA A 315 -12.05 30.48 35.93
C ALA A 315 -11.63 29.27 35.08
N ALA A 316 -10.39 29.29 34.61
CA ALA A 316 -9.80 28.12 33.95
C ALA A 316 -9.78 26.91 34.91
N PRO A 317 -9.84 25.67 34.40
CA PRO A 317 -9.86 24.47 35.22
C PRO A 317 -8.63 24.37 36.11
N VAL A 318 -8.79 23.82 37.31
CA VAL A 318 -7.66 23.47 38.17
C VAL A 318 -6.97 22.21 37.64
N GLU A 319 -5.64 22.26 37.57
CA GLU A 319 -4.78 21.14 37.19
C GLU A 319 -4.04 20.61 38.44
N PRO A 320 -4.60 19.64 39.18
CA PRO A 320 -3.94 19.07 40.36
C PRO A 320 -2.69 18.27 39.98
N GLU A 321 -1.84 17.99 40.96
CA GLU A 321 -0.70 17.07 40.78
C GLU A 321 -1.21 15.68 40.33
N PRO A 322 -0.47 14.97 39.45
CA PRO A 322 -0.87 13.64 38.99
C PRO A 322 -1.11 12.66 40.15
N ILE A 323 -2.21 11.92 40.07
CA ILE A 323 -2.51 10.85 41.03
C ILE A 323 -1.84 9.57 40.54
N VAL A 324 -0.97 8.98 41.36
CA VAL A 324 -0.32 7.71 41.04
C VAL A 324 -1.25 6.56 41.44
N ALA A 325 -1.78 5.84 40.46
CA ALA A 325 -2.58 4.65 40.70
C ALA A 325 -1.68 3.50 41.17
N PRO A 326 -2.05 2.77 42.24
CA PRO A 326 -1.24 1.66 42.72
C PRO A 326 -1.23 0.51 41.70
N PRO A 327 -0.13 -0.26 41.59
CA PRO A 327 -0.07 -1.41 40.66
C PRO A 327 -1.19 -2.44 40.85
N ALA A 328 -1.81 -2.47 42.05
CA ALA A 328 -2.91 -3.37 42.37
C ALA A 328 -4.24 -3.05 41.66
N VAL A 329 -4.39 -1.88 41.05
CA VAL A 329 -5.58 -1.49 40.27
C VAL A 329 -5.31 -1.40 38.76
N ILE A 330 -4.05 -1.50 38.34
CA ILE A 330 -3.63 -1.39 36.94
C ILE A 330 -3.50 -2.79 36.34
N ALA A 331 -4.10 -3.00 35.18
CA ALA A 331 -3.83 -4.12 34.28
C ALA A 331 -3.04 -3.62 33.07
N THR A 332 -2.11 -4.43 32.57
CA THR A 332 -1.33 -4.09 31.38
C THR A 332 -1.71 -5.00 30.22
N ILE A 333 -2.01 -4.42 29.06
CA ILE A 333 -2.21 -5.16 27.81
C ILE A 333 -1.05 -4.80 26.89
N THR A 334 -0.34 -5.81 26.39
CA THR A 334 0.79 -5.64 25.46
C THR A 334 0.54 -6.44 24.20
N GLY A 335 1.21 -6.10 23.11
CA GLY A 335 1.19 -6.94 21.92
C GLY A 335 2.11 -6.45 20.83
N VAL A 336 2.20 -7.23 19.76
CA VAL A 336 2.95 -6.90 18.55
C VAL A 336 2.02 -6.93 17.33
N VAL A 337 2.10 -5.90 16.49
CA VAL A 337 1.56 -5.95 15.14
C VAL A 337 2.64 -6.47 14.21
N SER A 338 2.35 -7.51 13.43
CA SER A 338 3.34 -8.15 12.54
C SER A 338 2.79 -8.44 11.15
N LEU A 339 3.67 -8.44 10.15
CA LEU A 339 3.41 -8.85 8.78
C LEU A 339 4.37 -9.98 8.41
N ASP A 340 3.84 -11.14 8.02
CA ASP A 340 4.61 -12.36 7.71
C ASP A 340 5.57 -12.76 8.85
N GLY A 341 5.11 -12.59 10.10
CA GLY A 341 5.89 -12.88 11.30
C GLY A 341 6.99 -11.86 11.63
N THR A 342 7.14 -10.80 10.84
CA THR A 342 8.07 -9.68 11.11
C THR A 342 7.32 -8.50 11.71
N PRO A 343 7.82 -7.83 12.76
CA PRO A 343 7.16 -6.64 13.29
C PRO A 343 6.99 -5.55 12.24
N VAL A 344 5.84 -4.89 12.25
CA VAL A 344 5.59 -3.74 11.37
C VAL A 344 6.38 -2.52 11.86
N PRO A 345 6.75 -1.58 10.97
CA PRO A 345 7.37 -0.33 11.37
C PRO A 345 6.50 0.48 12.35
N ALA A 346 7.14 1.40 13.07
CA ALA A 346 6.44 2.33 13.96
C ALA A 346 5.38 3.15 13.22
N GLY A 347 4.28 3.46 13.91
CA GLY A 347 3.23 4.34 13.38
C GLY A 347 1.88 3.67 13.12
N VAL A 348 1.72 2.38 13.44
CA VAL A 348 0.42 1.70 13.34
C VAL A 348 -0.39 1.99 14.61
N VAL A 349 -1.57 2.59 14.45
CA VAL A 349 -2.48 2.86 15.57
C VAL A 349 -3.19 1.59 16.00
N VAL A 350 -3.19 1.33 17.31
CA VAL A 350 -3.93 0.25 17.96
C VAL A 350 -4.88 0.88 18.96
N GLU A 351 -6.14 0.46 18.93
CA GLU A 351 -7.18 0.96 19.83
C GLU A 351 -7.59 -0.13 20.82
N LEU A 352 -7.85 0.29 22.06
CA LEU A 352 -8.41 -0.53 23.11
C LEU A 352 -9.88 -0.16 23.32
N LEU A 353 -10.76 -1.14 23.16
CA LEU A 353 -12.19 -0.99 23.33
C LEU A 353 -12.67 -1.74 24.56
N ASP A 354 -13.58 -1.12 25.30
CA ASP A 354 -14.27 -1.74 26.44
C ASP A 354 -15.37 -2.72 25.99
N GLU A 355 -16.11 -3.30 26.95
CA GLU A 355 -17.21 -4.24 26.68
C GLU A 355 -18.39 -3.61 25.92
N SER A 356 -18.57 -2.29 25.99
CA SER A 356 -19.60 -1.56 25.24
C SER A 356 -19.20 -1.29 23.79
N GLY A 357 -17.91 -1.44 23.47
CA GLY A 357 -17.32 -1.09 22.18
C GLY A 357 -16.84 0.36 22.09
N ALA A 358 -16.80 1.09 23.20
CA ALA A 358 -16.22 2.43 23.27
C ALA A 358 -14.69 2.34 23.26
N VAL A 359 -14.03 3.23 22.52
CA VAL A 359 -12.56 3.35 22.55
C VAL A 359 -12.17 4.04 23.84
N VAL A 360 -11.41 3.33 24.68
CA VAL A 360 -10.96 3.80 26.01
C VAL A 360 -9.44 3.97 26.08
N GLY A 361 -8.71 3.46 25.10
CA GLY A 361 -7.27 3.65 24.96
C GLY A 361 -6.84 3.64 23.49
N SER A 362 -5.74 4.33 23.21
CA SER A 362 -5.09 4.35 21.90
C SER A 362 -3.59 4.37 22.09
N ASP A 363 -2.88 3.55 21.32
CA ASP A 363 -1.42 3.52 21.31
C ASP A 363 -0.93 3.40 19.86
N THR A 364 0.32 3.82 19.61
CA THR A 364 0.94 3.72 18.30
C THR A 364 2.16 2.82 18.40
N THR A 365 2.26 1.84 17.49
CA THR A 365 3.36 0.87 17.53
C THR A 365 4.72 1.54 17.52
N ASP A 366 5.64 1.02 18.33
CA ASP A 366 7.04 1.42 18.33
C ASP A 366 7.82 0.84 17.14
N ALA A 367 9.14 1.07 17.10
CA ALA A 367 10.01 0.59 16.02
C ALA A 367 10.12 -0.94 15.93
N ASP A 368 9.72 -1.65 16.99
CA ASP A 368 9.66 -3.10 17.06
C ASP A 368 8.21 -3.61 16.93
N GLY A 369 7.29 -2.78 16.43
CA GLY A 369 5.88 -3.12 16.22
C GLY A 369 5.08 -3.33 17.50
N ARG A 370 5.61 -2.94 18.68
CA ARG A 370 4.97 -3.18 19.97
C ARG A 370 4.00 -2.07 20.34
N TYR A 371 2.94 -2.44 21.03
CA TYR A 371 2.01 -1.52 21.68
C TYR A 371 1.77 -1.92 23.14
N THR A 372 1.40 -0.97 23.99
CA THR A 372 1.12 -1.17 25.42
C THR A 372 0.00 -0.27 25.91
N PHE A 373 -0.94 -0.84 26.65
CA PHE A 373 -1.98 -0.13 27.39
C PHE A 373 -1.82 -0.40 28.89
N ALA A 374 -1.76 0.66 29.70
CA ALA A 374 -2.06 0.59 31.13
C ALA A 374 -3.54 0.97 31.32
N THR A 375 -4.32 0.10 31.94
CA THR A 375 -5.77 0.28 32.06
C THR A 375 -6.34 -0.33 33.34
N SER A 376 -7.62 -0.13 33.63
CA SER A 376 -8.30 -0.83 34.74
C SER A 376 -8.61 -2.30 34.38
N ALA A 377 -8.82 -3.14 35.39
CA ALA A 377 -9.23 -4.52 35.15
C ALA A 377 -10.58 -4.61 34.42
N GLY A 378 -10.69 -5.52 33.45
CA GLY A 378 -11.87 -5.62 32.61
C GLY A 378 -11.70 -6.62 31.47
N THR A 379 -12.72 -6.69 30.61
CA THR A 379 -12.65 -7.43 29.35
C THR A 379 -12.61 -6.45 28.20
N TYR A 380 -11.62 -6.61 27.32
CA TYR A 380 -11.34 -5.64 26.25
C TYR A 380 -11.25 -6.28 24.87
N THR A 381 -11.30 -5.42 23.87
CA THR A 381 -10.93 -5.72 22.49
C THR A 381 -9.78 -4.83 22.07
N ALA A 382 -8.67 -5.42 21.59
CA ALA A 382 -7.60 -4.66 20.93
C ALA A 382 -7.84 -4.75 19.41
N ARG A 383 -7.90 -3.60 18.72
CA ARG A 383 -8.10 -3.57 17.26
C ARG A 383 -7.12 -2.65 16.54
N THR A 384 -6.86 -2.94 15.28
CA THR A 384 -6.07 -2.10 14.38
C THR A 384 -6.59 -2.22 12.94
N VAL A 385 -6.09 -1.38 12.04
CA VAL A 385 -6.33 -1.53 10.60
C VAL A 385 -5.27 -2.43 9.98
N VAL A 386 -5.55 -3.02 8.82
CA VAL A 386 -4.54 -3.80 8.09
C VAL A 386 -3.28 -2.95 7.83
N PRO A 387 -2.08 -3.41 8.20
CA PRO A 387 -0.86 -2.59 8.14
C PRO A 387 -0.31 -2.42 6.71
N ALA A 388 -0.77 -3.25 5.76
CA ALA A 388 -0.38 -3.19 4.36
C ALA A 388 -1.57 -3.48 3.43
N ALA A 389 -1.56 -2.85 2.26
CA ALA A 389 -2.63 -3.03 1.27
C ALA A 389 -2.70 -4.49 0.80
N GLY A 390 -3.90 -5.07 0.84
CA GLY A 390 -4.14 -6.46 0.45
C GLY A 390 -3.67 -7.51 1.46
N ALA A 391 -3.04 -7.10 2.57
CA ALA A 391 -2.73 -8.01 3.65
C ALA A 391 -4.01 -8.58 4.28
N THR A 392 -3.90 -9.79 4.81
CA THR A 392 -5.01 -10.54 5.42
C THR A 392 -4.67 -10.88 6.87
N GLY A 393 -5.68 -10.97 7.73
CA GLY A 393 -5.53 -11.24 9.16
C GLY A 393 -6.71 -10.67 9.94
N ASP A 394 -6.88 -11.14 11.18
CA ASP A 394 -7.88 -10.60 12.09
C ASP A 394 -7.46 -9.18 12.51
N THR A 395 -8.35 -8.21 12.34
CA THR A 395 -8.11 -6.82 12.71
C THR A 395 -8.42 -6.53 14.18
N ALA A 396 -8.90 -7.52 14.93
CA ALA A 396 -9.22 -7.37 16.34
C ALA A 396 -9.11 -8.69 17.10
N ASN A 397 -8.58 -8.60 18.32
CA ASN A 397 -8.65 -9.66 19.33
C ASN A 397 -9.69 -9.25 20.37
N THR A 398 -10.76 -10.03 20.51
CA THR A 398 -11.85 -9.76 21.45
C THR A 398 -11.73 -10.66 22.69
N GLY A 399 -12.31 -10.23 23.81
CA GLY A 399 -12.34 -11.04 25.04
C GLY A 399 -11.01 -11.08 25.81
N ILE A 400 -10.17 -10.05 25.66
CA ILE A 400 -8.92 -9.91 26.39
C ILE A 400 -9.25 -9.64 27.86
N ALA A 401 -9.07 -10.65 28.71
CA ALA A 401 -9.28 -10.52 30.15
C ALA A 401 -8.06 -9.86 30.82
N ALA A 402 -8.16 -8.55 31.05
CA ALA A 402 -7.14 -7.78 31.75
C ALA A 402 -7.39 -7.84 33.26
N VAL A 403 -6.42 -8.38 34.01
CA VAL A 403 -6.51 -8.56 35.46
C VAL A 403 -5.55 -7.60 36.14
N ALA A 404 -6.02 -6.89 37.18
CA ALA A 404 -5.19 -5.93 37.90
C ALA A 404 -3.95 -6.59 38.52
N GLY A 405 -2.83 -5.86 38.52
CA GLY A 405 -1.51 -6.33 38.93
C GLY A 405 -0.86 -7.33 37.96
N THR A 406 -1.43 -7.53 36.77
CA THR A 406 -0.91 -8.49 35.78
C THR A 406 -0.77 -7.88 34.40
N SER A 407 -0.02 -8.58 33.54
CA SER A 407 0.10 -8.25 32.12
C SER A 407 -0.44 -9.40 31.27
N VAL A 408 -1.17 -9.05 30.21
CA VAL A 408 -1.66 -9.97 29.19
C VAL A 408 -1.14 -9.56 27.82
N THR A 409 -0.90 -10.55 26.95
CA THR A 409 -0.41 -10.33 25.57
C THR A 409 -1.54 -10.56 24.57
N SER A 410 -1.61 -9.71 23.54
CA SER A 410 -2.59 -9.75 22.46
C SER A 410 -1.88 -9.40 21.14
N ASP A 411 -1.35 -10.38 20.43
CA ASP A 411 -0.66 -10.12 19.15
C ASP A 411 -1.63 -10.03 17.98
N LEU A 412 -1.34 -9.16 17.01
CA LEU A 412 -2.13 -8.93 15.80
C LEU A 412 -1.30 -9.32 14.56
N PRO A 413 -1.28 -10.60 14.17
CA PRO A 413 -0.50 -11.08 13.03
C PRO A 413 -1.26 -10.93 11.71
N PHE A 414 -0.59 -10.37 10.72
CA PHE A 414 -1.06 -10.26 9.34
C PHE A 414 -0.15 -11.03 8.39
N THR A 415 -0.71 -11.42 7.24
CA THR A 415 -0.01 -12.08 6.14
C THR A 415 -0.11 -11.21 4.91
N SER A 416 0.99 -11.05 4.17
CA SER A 416 1.01 -10.31 2.92
C SER A 416 0.02 -10.90 1.91
N ALA A 417 -0.44 -10.05 0.99
CA ALA A 417 -1.26 -10.50 -0.12
C ALA A 417 -0.54 -11.63 -0.86
N ALA A 418 -1.24 -12.74 -1.13
CA ALA A 418 -0.70 -13.77 -2.01
C ALA A 418 -0.39 -13.14 -3.37
N ALA A 419 0.79 -13.43 -3.91
CA ALA A 419 1.08 -13.08 -5.29
C ALA A 419 0.02 -13.75 -6.19
N PRO A 420 -0.49 -13.06 -7.23
CA PRO A 420 -1.40 -13.69 -8.17
C PRO A 420 -0.73 -14.93 -8.77
N GLU A 421 -1.46 -16.05 -8.84
CA GLU A 421 -0.97 -17.24 -9.50
C GLU A 421 -0.72 -16.92 -10.98
N VAL A 422 0.49 -17.19 -11.45
CA VAL A 422 0.82 -17.10 -12.88
C VAL A 422 0.26 -18.37 -13.53
N ILE A 423 -0.79 -18.23 -14.34
CA ILE A 423 -1.28 -19.32 -15.17
C ILE A 423 -0.28 -19.51 -16.31
N THR A 424 0.22 -20.72 -16.51
CA THR A 424 1.07 -21.12 -17.63
C THR A 424 0.46 -22.30 -18.38
N THR A 425 0.95 -22.53 -19.60
CA THR A 425 0.54 -23.63 -20.50
C THR A 425 1.80 -24.25 -21.13
N ASP A 426 1.64 -25.46 -21.66
CA ASP A 426 2.68 -26.27 -22.28
C ASP A 426 2.42 -26.48 -23.79
N GLN A 427 3.50 -26.51 -24.57
CA GLN A 427 3.47 -26.81 -26.00
C GLN A 427 4.28 -28.07 -26.31
N PRO A 428 3.61 -29.25 -26.34
CA PRO A 428 4.28 -30.51 -26.66
C PRO A 428 4.57 -30.63 -28.16
N GLY A 429 5.44 -31.56 -28.52
CA GLY A 429 5.64 -31.97 -29.90
C GLY A 429 6.71 -33.03 -30.11
N THR A 430 6.99 -33.32 -31.38
CA THR A 430 8.02 -34.30 -31.81
C THR A 430 8.84 -33.77 -32.98
N VAL A 431 10.11 -34.16 -33.06
CA VAL A 431 11.01 -33.92 -34.17
C VAL A 431 11.46 -35.25 -34.77
N VAL A 432 11.20 -35.44 -36.06
CA VAL A 432 11.64 -36.62 -36.83
C VAL A 432 12.43 -36.19 -38.06
N ASP A 433 13.23 -37.09 -38.64
CA ASP A 433 13.95 -36.83 -39.87
C ASP A 433 13.13 -37.17 -41.14
N THR A 434 13.67 -36.91 -42.33
CA THR A 434 13.02 -37.23 -43.61
C THR A 434 12.85 -38.73 -43.88
N ASN A 435 13.46 -39.61 -43.09
CA ASN A 435 13.24 -41.06 -43.09
C ASN A 435 12.16 -41.50 -42.07
N GLY A 436 11.73 -40.60 -41.20
CA GLY A 436 10.79 -40.85 -40.11
C GLY A 436 11.45 -41.36 -38.81
N ASP A 437 12.78 -41.29 -38.71
CA ASP A 437 13.52 -41.65 -37.50
C ASP A 437 13.49 -40.46 -36.51
N PRO A 438 13.35 -40.69 -35.19
CA PRO A 438 13.33 -39.62 -34.19
C PRO A 438 14.67 -38.91 -34.08
N VAL A 439 14.64 -37.58 -33.91
CA VAL A 439 15.84 -36.75 -33.77
C VAL A 439 15.98 -36.33 -32.32
N ALA A 440 16.96 -36.90 -31.62
CA ALA A 440 17.20 -36.67 -30.20
C ALA A 440 18.27 -35.60 -29.95
N GLY A 441 18.18 -34.92 -28.80
CA GLY A 441 19.15 -33.96 -28.30
C GLY A 441 19.26 -32.64 -29.09
N VAL A 442 18.24 -32.27 -29.88
CA VAL A 442 18.19 -30.96 -30.56
C VAL A 442 17.38 -29.96 -29.75
N ASP A 443 17.83 -28.71 -29.71
CA ASP A 443 17.14 -27.65 -28.97
C ASP A 443 15.92 -27.17 -29.75
N VAL A 444 14.78 -27.10 -29.05
CA VAL A 444 13.53 -26.49 -29.52
C VAL A 444 13.32 -25.23 -28.68
N VAL A 445 13.22 -24.09 -29.36
CA VAL A 445 13.12 -22.77 -28.74
C VAL A 445 11.79 -22.15 -29.08
N ALA A 446 10.96 -21.84 -28.08
CA ALA A 446 9.81 -20.97 -28.20
C ALA A 446 10.22 -19.54 -27.85
N THR A 447 10.31 -18.69 -28.86
CA THR A 447 10.54 -17.25 -28.69
C THR A 447 9.20 -16.54 -28.76
N PRO A 448 8.73 -15.85 -27.70
CA PRO A 448 7.51 -15.08 -27.81
C PRO A 448 7.70 -14.01 -28.88
N THR A 449 6.66 -13.79 -29.69
CA THR A 449 6.71 -12.74 -30.72
C THR A 449 6.64 -11.35 -30.10
N ASP A 450 6.11 -11.26 -28.88
CA ASP A 450 6.17 -10.11 -27.99
C ASP A 450 7.38 -10.22 -27.04
N PRO A 451 8.41 -9.35 -27.15
CA PRO A 451 9.58 -9.39 -26.28
C PRO A 451 9.28 -9.03 -24.81
N GLU A 452 8.14 -8.39 -24.52
CA GLU A 452 7.71 -8.09 -23.15
C GLU A 452 6.95 -9.27 -22.52
N ALA A 453 6.54 -10.28 -23.31
CA ALA A 453 5.94 -11.52 -22.81
C ALA A 453 6.95 -12.48 -22.16
N GLY A 454 8.23 -12.10 -22.13
CA GLY A 454 9.30 -12.78 -21.40
C GLY A 454 10.40 -13.35 -22.28
N PRO A 455 11.42 -13.98 -21.68
CA PRO A 455 12.53 -14.58 -22.43
C PRO A 455 12.08 -15.84 -23.21
N PRO A 456 12.84 -16.25 -24.25
CA PRO A 456 12.59 -17.51 -24.95
C PRO A 456 12.68 -18.72 -24.01
N VAL A 457 11.79 -19.69 -24.20
CA VAL A 457 11.80 -20.99 -23.51
C VAL A 457 12.47 -22.01 -24.41
N THR A 458 13.41 -22.79 -23.87
CA THR A 458 14.19 -23.78 -24.63
C THR A 458 14.14 -25.15 -23.97
N VAL A 459 13.93 -26.20 -24.77
CA VAL A 459 13.96 -27.60 -24.32
C VAL A 459 14.67 -28.46 -25.37
N ALA A 460 15.45 -29.45 -24.94
CA ALA A 460 16.04 -30.43 -25.86
C ALA A 460 15.11 -31.61 -26.08
N THR A 461 15.00 -32.10 -27.32
CA THR A 461 14.24 -33.32 -27.65
C THR A 461 14.84 -34.55 -26.95
N ASP A 462 14.00 -35.46 -26.47
CA ASP A 462 14.43 -36.72 -25.86
C ASP A 462 14.86 -37.80 -26.89
N SER A 463 15.13 -39.04 -26.43
CA SER A 463 15.54 -40.14 -27.30
C SER A 463 14.49 -40.59 -28.31
N ASP A 464 13.22 -40.27 -28.07
CA ASP A 464 12.09 -40.55 -28.97
C ASP A 464 11.78 -39.33 -29.86
N GLY A 465 12.62 -38.28 -29.80
CA GLY A 465 12.45 -37.03 -30.54
C GLY A 465 11.33 -36.16 -29.98
N ALA A 466 10.78 -36.47 -28.81
CA ALA A 466 9.71 -35.71 -28.19
C ALA A 466 10.25 -34.50 -27.43
N PHE A 467 9.48 -33.42 -27.38
CA PHE A 467 9.76 -32.23 -26.58
C PHE A 467 8.49 -31.71 -25.92
N ASP A 468 8.66 -30.97 -24.83
CA ASP A 468 7.58 -30.26 -24.17
C ASP A 468 8.07 -28.90 -23.66
N LEU A 469 7.53 -27.82 -24.24
CA LEU A 469 7.83 -26.45 -23.86
C LEU A 469 6.87 -26.02 -22.76
N VAL A 470 7.27 -26.17 -21.51
CA VAL A 470 6.48 -25.79 -20.32
C VAL A 470 6.63 -24.30 -19.97
N ASP A 471 5.78 -23.82 -19.07
CA ASP A 471 5.83 -22.44 -18.52
C ASP A 471 5.62 -21.33 -19.56
N LEU A 472 4.93 -21.62 -20.67
CA LEU A 472 4.55 -20.60 -21.65
C LEU A 472 3.38 -19.76 -21.13
N GLN A 473 3.35 -18.47 -21.46
CA GLN A 473 2.20 -17.63 -21.16
C GLN A 473 0.98 -18.09 -21.99
N PRO A 474 -0.22 -18.23 -21.39
CA PRO A 474 -1.45 -18.53 -22.11
C PRO A 474 -1.83 -17.43 -23.09
N THR A 475 -2.51 -17.78 -24.17
CA THR A 475 -2.97 -16.82 -25.20
C THR A 475 -1.87 -15.97 -25.84
N THR A 476 -0.61 -16.40 -25.71
CA THR A 476 0.57 -15.69 -26.23
C THR A 476 1.06 -16.37 -27.49
N GLU A 477 1.46 -15.58 -28.48
CA GLU A 477 2.02 -16.08 -29.73
C GLU A 477 3.54 -16.34 -29.58
N TYR A 478 3.97 -17.53 -29.96
CA TYR A 478 5.36 -17.95 -29.94
C TYR A 478 5.80 -18.37 -31.34
N THR A 479 7.01 -17.97 -31.73
CA THR A 479 7.75 -18.58 -32.84
C THR A 479 8.60 -19.71 -32.30
N ILE A 480 8.31 -20.93 -32.74
CA ILE A 480 8.98 -22.16 -32.33
C ILE A 480 9.96 -22.58 -33.41
N THR A 481 11.23 -22.69 -33.03
CA THR A 481 12.33 -23.08 -33.91
C THR A 481 13.01 -24.33 -33.37
N VAL A 482 13.43 -25.22 -34.27
CA VAL A 482 14.29 -26.36 -33.95
C VAL A 482 15.70 -26.00 -34.41
N ASP A 483 16.71 -26.16 -33.56
CA ASP A 483 18.12 -25.85 -33.84
C ASP A 483 18.77 -26.93 -34.72
N VAL A 484 18.26 -27.06 -35.95
CA VAL A 484 18.76 -27.94 -37.01
C VAL A 484 18.70 -27.19 -38.34
N ASP A 485 19.79 -27.28 -39.12
CA ASP A 485 19.86 -26.68 -40.45
C ASP A 485 18.71 -27.17 -41.36
N GLY A 486 17.89 -26.23 -41.84
CA GLY A 486 16.76 -26.51 -42.73
C GLY A 486 15.40 -26.68 -42.04
N ALA A 487 15.33 -26.65 -40.71
CA ALA A 487 14.06 -26.63 -39.99
C ALA A 487 13.31 -25.31 -40.24
N THR A 488 12.04 -25.38 -40.61
CA THR A 488 11.19 -24.19 -40.77
C THR A 488 10.52 -23.81 -39.45
N PRO A 489 10.62 -22.55 -38.99
CA PRO A 489 9.92 -22.09 -37.79
C PRO A 489 8.40 -22.26 -37.92
N VAL A 490 7.72 -22.53 -36.80
CA VAL A 490 6.25 -22.58 -36.71
C VAL A 490 5.78 -21.57 -35.68
N THR A 491 4.78 -20.78 -36.04
CA THR A 491 4.13 -19.85 -35.10
C THR A 491 2.88 -20.49 -34.52
N VAL A 492 2.74 -20.43 -33.19
CA VAL A 492 1.57 -20.94 -32.46
C VAL A 492 1.05 -19.87 -31.50
N VAL A 493 -0.25 -19.91 -31.22
CA VAL A 493 -0.86 -19.19 -30.09
C VAL A 493 -1.19 -20.24 -29.05
N THR A 494 -0.64 -20.09 -27.86
CA THR A 494 -0.88 -21.01 -26.74
C THR A 494 -2.33 -20.90 -26.26
N PRO A 495 -2.94 -22.00 -25.76
CA PRO A 495 -4.31 -21.97 -25.27
C PRO A 495 -4.44 -21.16 -23.97
N GLU A 496 -5.67 -20.83 -23.60
CA GLU A 496 -5.99 -20.17 -22.32
C GLU A 496 -5.74 -21.11 -21.12
N ASP A 497 -5.95 -22.41 -21.31
CA ASP A 497 -5.74 -23.45 -20.30
C ASP A 497 -5.29 -24.78 -20.91
N GLY A 498 -4.57 -25.58 -20.12
CA GLY A 498 -4.08 -26.90 -20.51
C GLY A 498 -3.00 -26.89 -21.59
N ALA A 499 -2.71 -28.07 -22.16
CA ALA A 499 -1.68 -28.23 -23.18
C ALA A 499 -2.16 -27.83 -24.58
N ALA A 500 -1.27 -27.15 -25.31
CA ALA A 500 -1.47 -26.86 -26.71
C ALA A 500 -1.48 -28.14 -27.56
N THR A 501 -1.98 -28.03 -28.79
CA THR A 501 -1.98 -29.17 -29.71
C THR A 501 -0.55 -29.55 -30.06
N PRO A 502 -0.15 -30.84 -29.94
CA PRO A 502 1.23 -31.25 -30.21
C PRO A 502 1.71 -30.87 -31.61
N LEU A 503 2.92 -30.31 -31.70
CA LEU A 503 3.58 -30.01 -32.97
C LEU A 503 4.34 -31.21 -33.52
N ALA A 504 4.52 -31.26 -34.83
CA ALA A 504 5.37 -32.24 -35.50
C ALA A 504 6.32 -31.51 -36.46
N PHE A 505 7.62 -31.61 -36.20
CA PHE A 505 8.67 -31.10 -37.08
C PHE A 505 9.32 -32.24 -37.85
N VAL A 506 9.62 -31.99 -39.13
CA VAL A 506 10.41 -32.88 -39.97
C VAL A 506 11.66 -32.14 -40.42
N VAL A 507 12.83 -32.72 -40.13
CA VAL A 507 14.14 -32.15 -40.50
C VAL A 507 14.88 -33.07 -41.47
N GLU A 508 15.86 -32.55 -42.20
CA GLU A 508 16.62 -33.37 -43.16
C GLU A 508 17.44 -34.45 -42.42
N ALA A 509 17.37 -35.68 -42.92
CA ALA A 509 18.17 -36.78 -42.39
C ALA A 509 19.66 -36.46 -42.48
N ALA A 510 20.38 -36.70 -41.37
CA ALA A 510 21.82 -36.53 -41.33
C ALA A 510 22.48 -37.37 -42.43
N VAL A 511 23.13 -36.70 -43.39
CA VAL A 511 23.86 -37.41 -44.45
C VAL A 511 25.04 -38.16 -43.82
N THR A 512 24.91 -39.48 -43.68
CA THR A 512 26.07 -40.32 -43.35
C THR A 512 27.10 -40.14 -44.47
N PRO A 513 28.31 -39.61 -44.20
CA PRO A 513 29.31 -39.48 -45.24
C PRO A 513 29.65 -40.89 -45.75
N VAL A 514 29.52 -41.08 -47.07
CA VAL A 514 29.99 -42.29 -47.74
C VAL A 514 31.48 -42.44 -47.40
N PRO A 515 31.94 -43.59 -46.86
CA PRO A 515 33.35 -43.76 -46.54
C PRO A 515 34.18 -43.57 -47.82
N SER A 516 35.07 -42.58 -47.79
CA SER A 516 36.03 -42.32 -48.87
C SER A 516 36.87 -43.58 -49.13
N PRO A 517 37.06 -44.03 -50.38
CA PRO A 517 37.85 -45.23 -50.65
C PRO A 517 39.30 -45.00 -50.20
N SER A 518 39.76 -45.88 -49.31
CA SER A 518 41.14 -45.96 -48.84
C SER A 518 42.12 -46.00 -50.03
N PRO A 519 43.15 -45.11 -50.10
CA PRO A 519 44.11 -45.15 -51.18
C PRO A 519 45.01 -46.40 -51.06
N SER A 520 45.04 -47.20 -52.13
CA SER A 520 45.89 -48.37 -52.28
C SER A 520 47.38 -48.05 -52.09
N ALA A 521 48.07 -48.99 -51.44
CA ALA A 521 49.49 -48.97 -51.10
C ALA A 521 50.44 -48.73 -52.32
N PRO A 522 51.62 -48.11 -52.12
CA PRO A 522 52.56 -47.82 -53.19
C PRO A 522 53.49 -49.01 -53.48
N THR A 523 53.82 -49.23 -54.75
CA THR A 523 54.96 -50.06 -55.20
C THR A 523 56.16 -49.19 -55.61
N PRO A 524 57.40 -49.65 -55.40
CA PRO A 524 58.60 -48.80 -55.34
C PRO A 524 59.40 -48.76 -56.66
N SER A 525 60.18 -47.68 -56.89
CA SER A 525 61.44 -47.74 -57.66
C SER A 525 62.22 -46.41 -57.70
N ASN A 526 63.40 -46.43 -57.04
CA ASN A 526 64.73 -45.93 -57.44
C ASN A 526 65.07 -44.41 -57.59
N SER A 527 65.69 -43.86 -56.52
CA SER A 527 66.96 -43.07 -56.36
C SER A 527 67.59 -42.21 -57.49
N PRO A 528 68.51 -41.23 -57.23
CA PRO A 528 69.18 -40.88 -55.94
C PRO A 528 69.34 -39.37 -55.57
N THR A 529 69.48 -39.14 -54.26
CA THR A 529 70.47 -38.29 -53.53
C THR A 529 70.64 -36.79 -53.83
N ALA A 530 70.30 -35.97 -52.82
CA ALA A 530 71.20 -34.92 -52.30
C ALA A 530 71.00 -34.76 -50.77
N VAL A 531 72.12 -34.67 -50.05
CA VAL A 531 72.29 -34.66 -48.57
C VAL A 531 72.77 -33.26 -48.14
N PRO A 532 72.59 -32.84 -46.86
CA PRO A 532 71.99 -31.55 -46.51
C PRO A 532 72.98 -30.51 -45.98
N THR A 533 72.48 -29.30 -45.73
CA THR A 533 73.13 -28.31 -44.87
C THR A 533 72.11 -27.67 -43.90
N VAL A 534 72.36 -27.90 -42.61
CA VAL A 534 71.81 -27.17 -41.47
C VAL A 534 72.70 -25.95 -41.23
N PRO A 535 72.15 -24.83 -40.73
CA PRO A 535 72.66 -24.35 -39.45
C PRO A 535 71.54 -23.98 -38.47
N ALA A 536 71.73 -24.44 -37.23
CA ALA A 536 71.13 -23.85 -36.04
C ALA A 536 72.04 -22.71 -35.54
N ALA A 537 71.44 -21.63 -35.01
CA ALA A 537 71.75 -21.06 -33.69
C ALA A 537 71.17 -19.66 -33.51
N GLY A 538 70.51 -19.46 -32.37
CA GLY A 538 70.76 -18.29 -31.50
C GLY A 538 69.79 -17.12 -31.60
N GLY A 539 69.13 -16.80 -30.47
CA GLY A 539 68.48 -15.49 -30.31
C GLY A 539 67.52 -15.41 -29.13
N SER A 540 68.07 -15.15 -27.95
CA SER A 540 67.43 -14.83 -26.66
C SER A 540 66.50 -13.60 -26.68
N GLY A 541 65.52 -13.54 -25.76
CA GLY A 541 65.06 -12.24 -25.25
C GLY A 541 63.68 -12.18 -24.57
N ASN A 542 63.70 -12.33 -23.24
CA ASN A 542 62.91 -11.65 -22.20
C ASN A 542 61.37 -11.78 -22.13
N ALA A 543 60.94 -12.32 -20.98
CA ALA A 543 59.66 -12.08 -20.32
C ALA A 543 59.50 -10.61 -19.87
N PRO A 544 58.25 -10.18 -19.65
CA PRO A 544 57.87 -9.78 -18.29
C PRO A 544 56.58 -10.43 -17.79
N ALA A 545 56.44 -10.37 -16.46
CA ALA A 545 55.41 -10.99 -15.64
C ALA A 545 54.20 -10.07 -15.38
N ALA A 546 53.26 -10.62 -14.59
CA ALA A 546 52.00 -10.08 -14.05
C ALA A 546 50.83 -10.15 -15.04
N GLY A 547 49.68 -10.76 -14.76
CA GLY A 547 49.10 -11.31 -13.53
C GLY A 547 47.58 -11.25 -13.77
N SER A 548 46.90 -12.38 -13.96
CA SER A 548 45.44 -12.41 -14.09
C SER A 548 44.84 -12.93 -12.80
N GLY A 549 44.04 -12.07 -12.16
CA GLY A 549 43.30 -12.39 -10.95
C GLY A 549 42.23 -13.45 -11.20
N ASP A 550 42.01 -14.20 -10.13
CA ASP A 550 40.89 -15.11 -9.93
C ASP A 550 39.54 -14.38 -9.98
N VAL A 551 38.60 -15.06 -10.63
CA VAL A 551 37.21 -15.31 -10.21
C VAL A 551 36.61 -14.32 -9.20
N GLY A 552 35.76 -13.42 -9.71
CA GLY A 552 34.77 -12.69 -8.92
C GLY A 552 33.37 -13.20 -9.28
N ASP A 553 32.69 -13.76 -8.28
CA ASP A 553 31.33 -14.26 -8.33
C ASP A 553 30.34 -13.26 -8.96
N GLY A 554 29.49 -13.78 -9.84
CA GLY A 554 28.33 -13.08 -10.37
C GLY A 554 27.36 -12.74 -9.25
N GLY A 555 27.27 -11.46 -8.91
CA GLY A 555 26.22 -10.92 -8.07
C GLY A 555 24.84 -11.03 -8.75
N PRO A 556 23.76 -11.16 -7.97
CA PRO A 556 22.41 -11.36 -8.49
C PRO A 556 21.86 -10.11 -9.21
N LEU A 557 21.00 -10.40 -10.17
CA LEU A 557 20.32 -9.51 -11.11
C LEU A 557 19.49 -8.42 -10.42
N ALA A 558 19.35 -7.28 -11.10
CA ALA A 558 18.65 -6.09 -10.63
C ALA A 558 17.15 -6.34 -10.44
N TYR A 559 16.69 -5.99 -9.24
CA TYR A 559 15.32 -5.99 -8.76
C TYR A 559 14.59 -4.73 -9.29
N THR A 560 13.55 -4.87 -10.12
CA THR A 560 12.71 -3.74 -10.57
C THR A 560 11.34 -3.81 -9.89
N GLY A 561 11.33 -3.43 -8.62
CA GLY A 561 10.14 -3.15 -7.83
C GLY A 561 10.39 -1.87 -7.05
N ALA A 562 9.44 -0.94 -7.04
CA ALA A 562 9.58 0.43 -6.58
C ALA A 562 10.11 0.56 -5.14
N ASP A 563 11.42 0.78 -5.00
CA ASP A 563 12.00 1.40 -3.82
C ASP A 563 11.84 2.92 -3.95
N LEU A 564 10.71 3.44 -3.48
CA LEU A 564 10.66 4.83 -3.06
C LEU A 564 11.58 4.94 -1.84
N LYS A 565 12.83 5.37 -2.06
CA LYS A 565 13.67 5.86 -0.96
C LYS A 565 12.84 6.85 -0.12
N PRO A 566 12.76 6.68 1.21
CA PRO A 566 11.86 7.41 2.11
C PRO A 566 12.33 8.86 2.36
N GLY A 567 12.36 9.67 1.30
CA GLY A 567 12.91 11.03 1.33
C GLY A 567 11.88 12.15 1.45
N LEU A 568 10.58 11.88 1.32
CA LEU A 568 9.56 12.96 1.24
C LEU A 568 8.29 12.76 2.07
N ILE A 569 8.26 11.73 2.94
CA ILE A 569 7.33 11.66 4.08
C ILE A 569 8.13 11.86 5.38
N ALA A 570 9.02 12.85 5.39
CA ALA A 570 9.82 13.23 6.56
C ALA A 570 9.67 14.71 6.93
N ALA A 571 8.93 15.51 6.16
CA ALA A 571 8.77 16.93 6.46
C ALA A 571 7.69 17.23 7.52
N GLY A 572 6.65 16.40 7.64
CA GLY A 572 5.63 16.53 8.70
C GLY A 572 6.06 15.93 10.04
N VAL A 573 6.77 14.80 10.00
CA VAL A 573 7.15 14.04 11.21
C VAL A 573 8.42 14.59 11.88
N LEU A 574 9.33 15.25 11.14
CA LEU A 574 10.52 15.89 11.74
C LEU A 574 10.21 17.19 12.52
N VAL A 575 9.06 17.83 12.29
CA VAL A 575 8.65 19.00 13.09
C VAL A 575 8.14 18.56 14.46
N LEU A 576 7.45 17.41 14.56
CA LEU A 576 6.97 16.85 15.83
C LEU A 576 8.09 16.19 16.64
N LEU A 577 9.00 15.44 16.01
CA LEU A 577 10.18 14.87 16.69
C LEU A 577 11.20 15.96 17.09
N GLY A 578 11.30 17.06 16.34
CA GLY A 578 12.13 18.21 16.68
C GLY A 578 11.64 18.95 17.94
N ALA A 579 10.31 19.07 18.11
CA ALA A 579 9.70 19.71 19.27
C ALA A 579 9.81 18.85 20.54
N ALA A 580 9.62 17.53 20.43
CA ALA A 580 9.76 16.58 21.54
C ALA A 580 11.22 16.43 22.03
N LEU A 581 12.21 16.45 21.12
CA LEU A 581 13.62 16.34 21.50
C LEU A 581 14.20 17.65 22.08
N LEU A 582 13.65 18.80 21.69
CA LEU A 582 14.02 20.12 22.25
C LEU A 582 13.41 20.36 23.63
N THR A 583 12.19 19.90 23.89
CA THR A 583 11.56 19.92 25.24
C THR A 583 12.26 18.96 26.21
N TYR A 584 12.63 17.74 25.77
CA TYR A 584 13.39 16.80 26.62
C TYR A 584 14.80 17.33 27.00
N ARG A 585 15.47 18.06 26.10
CA ARG A 585 16.77 18.72 26.41
C ARG A 585 16.62 19.97 27.28
N ALA A 586 15.53 20.72 27.17
CA ALA A 586 15.26 21.89 28.02
C ALA A 586 14.91 21.48 29.47
N VAL A 587 14.16 20.39 29.67
CA VAL A 587 13.82 19.85 31.00
C VAL A 587 15.04 19.23 31.69
N ARG A 588 15.92 18.54 30.95
CA ARG A 588 17.16 17.97 31.52
C ARG A 588 18.21 19.03 31.91
N ASN A 589 18.29 20.16 31.20
CA ASN A 589 19.24 21.22 31.53
C ASN A 589 18.76 22.16 32.64
N ARG A 590 17.44 22.30 32.87
CA ARG A 590 16.91 23.03 34.05
C ARG A 590 17.13 22.29 35.38
N ARG A 591 17.28 20.96 35.36
CA ARG A 591 17.55 20.16 36.58
C ARG A 591 19.03 20.07 36.98
N ARG A 592 19.96 20.69 36.25
CA ARG A 592 21.41 20.71 36.61
C ARG A 592 21.93 22.04 37.16
N SER A 593 21.14 23.11 37.20
CA SER A 593 21.60 24.43 37.69
C SER A 593 21.14 24.78 39.11
N HIS A 594 20.56 23.85 39.88
CA HIS A 594 20.10 24.11 41.27
C HIS A 594 20.82 23.27 42.34
N LEU A 595 22.09 22.91 42.09
CA LEU A 595 22.95 22.26 43.10
C LEU A 595 24.36 22.87 43.21
N GLN A 596 24.54 24.14 42.81
CA GLN A 596 25.70 24.96 43.18
C GLN A 596 25.28 26.44 43.27
N ASP A 597 24.67 26.81 44.40
CA ASP A 597 25.01 27.96 45.25
C ASP A 597 24.15 27.95 46.52
#